data_AF-A0AA39JGV8-F1
#
_entry.id   AF-A0AA39JGV8-F1
#
_cell.length_a   1.000
_cell.length_b   1.000
_cell.length_c   1.000
_cell.angle_alpha   90.00
_cell.angle_beta   90.00
_cell.angle_gamma   90.00
#
_symmetry.space_group_name_H-M   'P 1'
#
loop_
_entity.id
_entity.type
_entity.pdbx_description
1 polymer ?
#
loop_
_entity_poly.entity_id
_entity_poly.type
_entity_poly.pdbx_seq_one_letter_code
_entity_poly.pdbx_strand_id
1 'polypeptide(L)'
;WGKVQRIDSDAGDMMRASKLGILRDDSRDDSWVWYEMLVDKNATRRNVAAEFQSHTFYRQLEHIYVVRFSKPCPELGLHELETTFIMALIRSCKCSDSEKIDGLDVHFYTVLGQQHVMDITLVQCLIGRVPCGQNKWAIIDRSSSLARAVYSEDDRESD
;
A
#
# COMPACT_ATOMS: atom_id res chain seq x y z
N TRP A 1 4.30 16.34 4.28
CA TRP A 1 4.01 15.70 5.57
C TRP A 1 4.76 14.38 5.66
N GLY A 2 5.19 13.96 6.86
CA GLY A 2 6.05 12.77 7.03
C GLY A 2 5.31 11.50 7.43
N LYS A 3 4.16 11.62 8.07
CA LYS A 3 3.34 10.51 8.53
C LYS A 3 1.86 10.83 8.32
N VAL A 4 1.05 9.79 8.18
CA VAL A 4 -0.41 9.85 8.20
C VAL A 4 -0.91 8.67 9.03
N GLN A 5 -2.02 8.84 9.73
CA GLN A 5 -2.68 7.75 10.44
C GLN A 5 -4.08 7.58 9.86
N ARG A 6 -4.44 6.35 9.52
CA ARG A 6 -5.80 5.98 9.13
C ARG A 6 -6.63 5.85 10.42
N ILE A 7 -7.85 6.38 10.45
CA ILE A 7 -8.67 6.48 11.69
C ILE A 7 -9.96 5.65 11.65
N ASP A 8 -10.12 4.77 10.66
CA ASP A 8 -11.35 4.02 10.42
C ASP A 8 -11.45 2.69 11.20
N SER A 9 -10.48 2.41 12.07
CA SER A 9 -10.55 1.32 13.05
C SER A 9 -9.84 1.71 14.34
N ASP A 10 -10.17 1.03 15.45
CA ASP A 10 -9.59 1.27 16.78
C ASP A 10 -8.05 1.11 16.81
N ALA A 11 -7.47 0.42 15.82
CA ALA A 11 -6.04 0.15 15.68
C ALA A 11 -5.51 0.60 14.31
N GLY A 12 -5.90 1.79 13.86
CA GLY A 12 -5.51 2.32 12.54
C GLY A 12 -4.00 2.42 12.31
N ASP A 13 -3.56 1.99 11.12
CA ASP A 13 -2.16 1.98 10.71
C ASP A 13 -1.58 3.41 10.60
N MET A 14 -0.40 3.62 11.20
CA MET A 14 0.40 4.83 10.99
C MET A 14 1.40 4.58 9.87
N MET A 15 1.17 5.22 8.73
CA MET A 15 2.03 5.13 7.55
C MET A 15 3.04 6.27 7.51
N ARG A 16 4.23 5.99 6.97
CA ARG A 16 5.30 6.98 6.84
C ARG A 16 5.75 7.15 5.40
N ALA A 17 6.03 8.39 5.03
CA ALA A 17 6.70 8.71 3.77
C ALA A 17 8.17 8.28 3.82
N SER A 18 8.58 7.35 2.94
CA SER A 18 9.96 6.83 2.89
C SER A 18 11.01 7.89 2.53
N LYS A 19 10.62 8.95 1.82
CA LYS A 19 11.54 10.03 1.43
C LYS A 19 11.54 11.21 2.39
N LEU A 20 10.84 11.10 3.54
CA LEU A 20 10.80 12.15 4.55
C LEU A 20 11.26 11.67 5.93
N GLY A 21 12.36 12.26 6.40
CA GLY A 21 12.95 12.01 7.72
C GLY A 21 14.04 10.93 7.72
N ILE A 22 14.74 10.82 8.85
CA ILE A 22 15.84 9.87 9.03
C ILE A 22 15.26 8.53 9.48
N LEU A 23 15.66 7.44 8.82
CA LEU A 23 15.43 6.08 9.30
C LEU A 23 16.54 5.75 10.31
N ARG A 24 16.16 5.24 11.48
CA ARG A 24 17.14 4.64 12.40
C ARG A 24 17.43 3.23 11.90
N ASP A 25 18.61 2.70 12.20
CA ASP A 25 19.00 1.34 11.78
C ASP A 25 17.99 0.28 12.23
N ASP A 26 17.41 0.47 13.42
CA ASP A 26 16.37 -0.41 14.00
C ASP A 26 14.93 0.09 13.73
N SER A 27 14.74 1.04 12.81
CA SER A 27 13.39 1.50 12.47
C SER A 27 12.72 0.52 11.50
N ARG A 28 11.50 0.12 11.85
CA ARG A 28 10.63 -0.63 10.95
C ARG A 28 10.23 0.28 9.79
N ASP A 29 10.34 -0.24 8.57
CA ASP A 29 9.97 0.47 7.35
C ASP A 29 8.45 0.42 7.14
N ASP A 30 7.75 1.38 7.72
CA ASP A 30 6.30 1.60 7.67
C ASP A 30 5.87 2.43 6.44
N SER A 31 6.63 2.33 5.34
CA SER A 31 6.32 3.01 4.08
C SER A 31 5.67 2.11 3.03
N TRP A 32 5.57 0.81 3.28
CA TRP A 32 5.05 -0.14 2.29
C TRP A 32 3.57 -0.36 2.50
N VAL A 33 2.82 -0.22 1.42
CA VAL A 33 1.36 -0.18 1.47
C VAL A 33 0.75 -1.01 0.36
N TRP A 34 -0.51 -1.38 0.53
CA TRP A 34 -1.33 -1.94 -0.52
C TRP A 34 -2.70 -1.28 -0.62
N TYR A 35 -3.31 -1.43 -1.79
CA TYR A 35 -4.69 -1.06 -2.06
C TYR A 35 -5.28 -1.89 -3.19
N GLU A 36 -6.60 -2.06 -3.20
CA GLU A 36 -7.34 -2.58 -4.34
C GLU A 36 -7.93 -1.48 -5.21
N MET A 37 -7.95 -1.71 -6.51
CA MET A 37 -8.68 -0.86 -7.45
C MET A 37 -9.27 -1.70 -8.57
N LEU A 38 -10.41 -1.27 -9.08
CA LEU A 38 -11.01 -1.84 -10.28
C LEU A 38 -10.20 -1.40 -11.52
N VAL A 39 -9.64 -2.37 -12.23
CA VAL A 39 -8.90 -2.17 -13.48
C VAL A 39 -9.73 -2.69 -14.64
N ASP A 40 -9.84 -1.90 -15.71
CA ASP A 40 -10.46 -2.36 -16.96
C ASP A 40 -9.52 -3.31 -17.71
N LYS A 41 -9.92 -4.58 -17.86
CA LYS A 41 -9.19 -5.59 -18.64
C LYS A 41 -9.06 -5.21 -20.11
N ASN A 42 -10.02 -4.45 -20.63
CA ASN A 42 -10.10 -4.04 -22.03
C ASN A 42 -9.52 -2.64 -22.27
N ALA A 43 -8.78 -2.06 -21.32
CA ALA A 43 -8.24 -0.69 -21.42
C ALA A 43 -7.38 -0.45 -22.69
N THR A 44 -6.76 -1.50 -23.23
CA THR A 44 -5.97 -1.43 -24.48
C THR A 44 -6.81 -1.59 -25.75
N ARG A 45 -8.07 -2.04 -25.65
CA ARG A 45 -8.99 -2.36 -26.75
C ARG A 45 -10.13 -1.35 -26.83
N ARG A 46 -9.90 -0.25 -27.57
CA ARG A 46 -10.80 0.92 -27.62
C ARG A 46 -12.26 0.67 -28.03
N ASN A 47 -12.57 -0.44 -28.70
CA ASN A 47 -13.91 -0.75 -29.22
C ASN A 47 -14.60 -1.90 -28.47
N VAL A 48 -14.04 -2.34 -27.35
CA VAL A 48 -14.62 -3.39 -26.51
C VAL A 48 -15.20 -2.73 -25.26
N ALA A 49 -16.34 -3.22 -24.78
CA ALA A 49 -16.93 -2.74 -23.54
C ALA A 49 -15.94 -2.93 -22.37
N ALA A 50 -15.88 -1.93 -21.48
CA ALA A 50 -15.05 -2.00 -20.29
C ALA A 50 -15.48 -3.18 -19.41
N GLU A 51 -14.51 -3.98 -18.98
CA GLU A 51 -14.72 -5.08 -18.05
C GLU A 51 -13.79 -4.87 -16.85
N PHE A 52 -14.38 -4.44 -15.73
CA PHE A 52 -13.62 -4.11 -14.54
C PHE A 52 -13.38 -5.34 -13.67
N GLN A 53 -12.14 -5.48 -13.18
CA GLN A 53 -11.74 -6.50 -12.22
C GLN A 53 -10.97 -5.88 -11.07
N SER A 54 -11.23 -6.34 -9.84
CA SER A 54 -10.42 -5.92 -8.69
C SER A 54 -8.98 -6.39 -8.87
N HIS A 55 -8.04 -5.48 -8.62
CA HIS A 55 -6.63 -5.77 -8.66
C HIS A 55 -5.93 -5.15 -7.45
N THR A 56 -5.09 -5.97 -6.81
CA THR A 56 -4.29 -5.61 -5.65
C THR A 56 -2.97 -4.99 -6.09
N PHE A 57 -2.66 -3.80 -5.57
CA PHE A 57 -1.44 -3.09 -5.88
C PHE A 57 -0.55 -2.95 -4.65
N TYR A 58 0.69 -3.41 -4.76
CA TYR A 58 1.72 -3.21 -3.74
C TYR A 58 2.64 -2.06 -4.13
N ARG A 59 2.86 -1.12 -3.20
CA ARG A 59 3.57 0.13 -3.46
C ARG A 59 4.39 0.58 -2.24
N GLN A 60 5.32 1.50 -2.48
CA GLN A 60 6.00 2.27 -1.44
C GLN A 60 5.45 3.70 -1.40
N LEU A 61 5.01 4.16 -0.24
CA LEU A 61 4.68 5.55 0.04
C LEU A 61 5.96 6.38 0.11
N GLU A 62 6.15 7.29 -0.84
CA GLU A 62 7.33 8.14 -0.91
C GLU A 62 7.12 9.51 -0.29
N HIS A 63 5.99 10.16 -0.60
CA HIS A 63 5.65 11.49 -0.09
C HIS A 63 4.16 11.59 0.24
N ILE A 64 3.85 12.48 1.19
CA ILE A 64 2.49 12.88 1.53
C ILE A 64 2.36 14.38 1.28
N TYR A 65 1.49 14.74 0.34
CA TYR A 65 1.11 16.12 0.04
C TYR A 65 -0.21 16.45 0.69
N VAL A 66 -0.31 17.64 1.30
CA VAL A 66 -1.57 18.16 1.83
C VAL A 66 -1.87 19.42 1.04
N VAL A 67 -2.91 19.35 0.23
CA VAL A 67 -3.38 20.44 -0.61
C VAL A 67 -4.60 21.06 0.08
N ARG A 68 -4.49 22.34 0.43
CA ARG A 68 -5.55 23.06 1.13
C ARG A 68 -6.11 24.15 0.25
N PHE A 69 -7.43 24.14 0.10
CA PHE A 69 -8.21 25.21 -0.50
C PHE A 69 -8.84 26.00 0.64
N SER A 70 -8.40 27.24 0.83
CA SER A 70 -8.92 28.15 1.86
C SER A 70 -10.11 28.99 1.39
N LYS A 71 -10.56 28.75 0.15
CA LYS A 71 -11.72 29.37 -0.49
C LYS A 71 -12.35 28.35 -1.45
N PRO A 72 -13.65 28.48 -1.77
CA PRO A 72 -14.28 27.71 -2.83
C PRO A 72 -13.51 27.88 -4.15
N CYS A 73 -13.40 26.79 -4.91
CA CYS A 73 -12.85 26.77 -6.27
C CYS A 73 -13.84 26.04 -7.20
N PRO A 74 -14.86 26.76 -7.71
CA PRO A 74 -15.90 26.18 -8.57
C PRO A 74 -15.35 25.54 -9.84
N GLU A 75 -14.21 26.01 -10.36
CA GLU A 75 -13.53 25.45 -11.53
C GLU A 75 -13.09 23.99 -11.32
N LEU A 76 -12.88 23.60 -10.06
CA LEU A 76 -12.54 22.25 -9.64
C LEU A 76 -13.74 21.52 -9.01
N GLY A 77 -14.95 22.09 -9.07
CA GLY A 77 -16.15 21.57 -8.41
C GLY A 77 -16.12 21.68 -6.89
N LEU A 78 -15.25 22.52 -6.32
CA LEU A 78 -15.11 22.71 -4.88
C LEU A 78 -15.94 23.91 -4.46
N HIS A 79 -17.07 23.65 -3.81
CA HIS A 79 -18.01 24.70 -3.38
C HIS A 79 -17.89 25.05 -1.89
N GLU A 80 -17.16 24.24 -1.13
CA GLU A 80 -16.98 24.42 0.31
C GLU A 80 -15.97 25.54 0.61
N LEU A 81 -16.12 26.18 1.78
CA LEU A 81 -15.26 27.29 2.20
C LEU A 81 -13.84 26.84 2.54
N GLU A 82 -13.68 25.60 3.01
CA GLU A 82 -12.39 24.98 3.31
C GLU A 82 -12.42 23.52 2.90
N THR A 83 -11.52 23.14 1.99
CA THR A 83 -11.37 21.74 1.54
C THR A 83 -9.91 21.34 1.63
N THR A 84 -9.65 20.17 2.21
CA THR A 84 -8.29 19.60 2.30
C THR A 84 -8.23 18.25 1.59
N PHE A 85 -7.31 18.11 0.65
CA PHE A 85 -6.95 16.84 0.04
C PHE A 85 -5.61 16.36 0.57
N ILE A 86 -5.54 15.07 0.88
CA ILE A 86 -4.29 14.41 1.26
C ILE A 86 -3.93 13.46 0.13
N MET A 87 -2.86 13.77 -0.58
CA MET A 87 -2.38 13.00 -1.73
C MET A 87 -1.12 12.24 -1.35
N ALA A 88 -0.99 11.01 -1.85
CA ALA A 88 0.18 10.17 -1.70
C ALA A 88 0.96 10.09 -3.02
N LEU A 89 2.27 10.35 -2.98
CA LEU A 89 3.17 9.89 -4.04
C LEU A 89 3.58 8.46 -3.70
N ILE A 90 3.16 7.53 -4.53
CA ILE A 90 3.42 6.10 -4.37
C ILE A 90 4.30 5.59 -5.51
N ARG A 91 5.26 4.72 -5.21
CA ARG A 91 6.09 4.04 -6.19
C ARG A 91 5.69 2.57 -6.27
N SER A 92 5.61 2.04 -7.48
CA SER A 92 5.09 0.70 -7.70
C SER A 92 6.08 -0.44 -7.46
N CYS A 93 5.62 -1.56 -6.90
CA CYS A 93 6.36 -2.82 -6.95
C CYS A 93 6.04 -3.53 -8.27
N LYS A 94 7.05 -3.93 -9.04
CA LYS A 94 6.84 -4.80 -10.21
C LYS A 94 6.81 -6.25 -9.73
N CYS A 95 5.64 -6.69 -9.27
CA CYS A 95 5.47 -8.06 -8.80
C CYS A 95 5.57 -9.05 -9.97
N SER A 96 6.19 -10.20 -9.72
CA SER A 96 6.21 -11.31 -10.66
C SER A 96 5.04 -12.25 -10.40
N ASP A 97 4.27 -12.56 -11.45
CA ASP A 97 3.20 -13.56 -11.37
C ASP A 97 3.74 -15.00 -11.43
N SER A 98 5.01 -15.18 -11.83
CA SER A 98 5.62 -16.50 -12.03
C SER A 98 6.15 -17.13 -10.75
N GLU A 99 6.34 -16.34 -9.70
CA GLU A 99 6.87 -16.79 -8.41
C GLU A 99 5.75 -16.74 -7.38
N LYS A 100 5.27 -17.91 -6.97
CA LYS A 100 4.25 -18.07 -5.93
C LYS A 100 4.68 -19.21 -5.01
N ILE A 101 4.28 -19.10 -3.74
CA ILE A 101 4.39 -20.22 -2.80
C ILE A 101 2.99 -20.81 -2.67
N ASP A 102 2.83 -22.08 -3.03
CA ASP A 102 1.54 -22.75 -2.99
C ASP A 102 0.92 -22.66 -1.59
N GLY A 103 -0.34 -22.24 -1.53
CA GLY A 103 -1.09 -22.08 -0.28
C GLY A 103 -0.78 -20.80 0.52
N LEU A 104 0.12 -19.91 0.04
CA LEU A 104 0.42 -18.64 0.69
C LEU A 104 0.15 -17.44 -0.23
N ASP A 105 -0.36 -16.37 0.37
CA ASP A 105 -0.53 -15.06 -0.29
C ASP A 105 0.76 -14.23 -0.14
N VAL A 106 1.82 -14.71 -0.79
CA VAL A 106 3.15 -14.07 -0.79
C VAL A 106 3.51 -13.67 -2.21
N HIS A 107 3.78 -12.38 -2.39
CA HIS A 107 4.15 -11.80 -3.68
C HIS A 107 5.63 -11.41 -3.70
N PHE A 108 6.27 -11.50 -4.87
CA PHE A 108 7.69 -11.18 -5.00
C PHE A 108 7.92 -10.03 -5.98
N TYR A 109 8.85 -9.13 -5.66
CA TYR A 109 9.36 -8.14 -6.59
C TYR A 109 10.88 -7.97 -6.46
N THR A 110 11.52 -7.58 -7.56
CA THR A 110 12.97 -7.28 -7.63
C THR A 110 13.26 -5.84 -7.99
N VAL A 111 12.29 -5.16 -8.62
CA VAL A 111 12.45 -3.81 -9.16
C VAL A 111 11.22 -2.96 -8.83
N LEU A 112 11.47 -1.69 -8.51
CA LEU A 112 10.43 -0.69 -8.37
C LEU A 112 10.08 -0.06 -9.72
N GLY A 113 8.79 0.19 -9.94
CA GLY A 113 8.22 0.78 -11.14
C GLY A 113 8.01 2.29 -11.04
N GLN A 114 6.99 2.73 -11.76
CA GLN A 114 6.65 4.14 -11.90
C GLN A 114 6.07 4.73 -10.61
N GLN A 115 6.18 6.04 -10.49
CA GLN A 115 5.55 6.83 -9.44
C GLN A 115 4.19 7.33 -9.92
N HIS A 116 3.21 7.34 -9.02
CA HIS A 116 1.87 7.87 -9.25
C HIS A 116 1.45 8.71 -8.06
N VAL A 117 0.63 9.73 -8.31
CA VAL A 117 -0.04 10.51 -7.27
C VAL A 117 -1.47 10.03 -7.18
N MET A 118 -1.93 9.72 -5.98
CA MET A 118 -3.32 9.30 -5.74
C MET A 118 -3.85 9.89 -4.43
N ASP A 119 -5.17 9.90 -4.26
CA ASP A 119 -5.77 10.23 -2.98
C ASP A 119 -5.36 9.19 -1.92
N ILE A 120 -4.90 9.63 -0.76
CA ILE A 120 -4.37 8.73 0.28
C ILE A 120 -5.44 7.82 0.87
N THR A 121 -6.72 8.20 0.77
CA THR A 121 -7.85 7.40 1.26
C THR A 121 -8.00 6.06 0.52
N LEU A 122 -7.43 5.95 -0.67
CA LEU A 122 -7.36 4.69 -1.41
C LEU A 122 -6.38 3.70 -0.79
N VAL A 123 -5.40 4.17 0.00
CA VAL A 123 -4.43 3.28 0.64
C VAL A 123 -5.12 2.51 1.77
N GLN A 124 -5.14 1.18 1.65
CA GLN A 124 -5.89 0.34 2.56
C GLN A 124 -5.05 -0.09 3.77
N CYS A 125 -3.82 -0.58 3.60
CA CYS A 125 -3.06 -1.10 4.75
C CYS A 125 -1.55 -1.12 4.52
N LEU A 126 -0.80 -1.20 5.63
CA LEU A 126 0.63 -1.45 5.66
C LEU A 126 0.98 -2.92 5.45
N ILE A 127 1.87 -3.19 4.51
CA ILE A 127 2.41 -4.53 4.24
C ILE A 127 3.79 -4.72 4.87
N GLY A 128 4.12 -5.96 5.20
CA GLY A 128 5.48 -6.36 5.52
C GLY A 128 6.27 -6.68 4.25
N ARG A 129 7.59 -6.55 4.32
CA ARG A 129 8.49 -7.10 3.31
C ARG A 129 9.72 -7.74 3.93
N VAL A 130 10.21 -8.81 3.32
CA VAL A 130 11.38 -9.55 3.79
C VAL A 130 12.35 -9.73 2.62
N PRO A 131 13.66 -9.46 2.81
CA PRO A 131 14.64 -9.69 1.77
C PRO A 131 14.85 -11.20 1.56
N CYS A 132 14.84 -11.65 0.32
CA CYS A 132 15.01 -13.06 -0.06
C CYS A 132 16.35 -13.34 -0.77
N GLY A 133 17.31 -12.43 -0.69
CA GLY A 133 18.56 -12.47 -1.45
C GLY A 133 18.40 -11.96 -2.89
N GLN A 134 19.52 -11.76 -3.59
CA GLN A 134 19.56 -11.34 -5.00
C GLN A 134 18.71 -10.09 -5.33
N ASN A 135 18.66 -9.12 -4.41
CA ASN A 135 17.82 -7.91 -4.52
C ASN A 135 16.32 -8.20 -4.68
N LYS A 136 15.87 -9.39 -4.26
CA LYS A 136 14.48 -9.82 -4.26
C LYS A 136 13.84 -9.59 -2.90
N TRP A 137 12.57 -9.23 -2.92
CA TRP A 137 11.75 -9.00 -1.73
C TRP A 137 10.47 -9.82 -1.82
N ALA A 138 10.17 -10.53 -0.73
CA ALA A 138 8.84 -11.08 -0.49
C ALA A 138 7.98 -10.01 0.19
N ILE A 139 6.75 -9.86 -0.27
CA ILE A 139 5.70 -9.05 0.33
C ILE A 139 4.81 -9.99 1.14
N ILE A 140 4.54 -9.60 2.38
CA ILE A 140 3.67 -10.31 3.31
C ILE A 140 2.52 -9.39 3.64
N ASP A 141 1.31 -9.76 3.22
CA ASP A 141 0.12 -9.05 3.65
C ASP A 141 -0.18 -9.37 5.12
N ARG A 142 -0.24 -8.33 5.94
CA ARG A 142 -0.54 -8.42 7.38
C ARG A 142 -2.03 -8.33 7.69
N SER A 143 -2.87 -8.14 6.67
CA SER A 143 -4.31 -8.01 6.82
C SER A 143 -5.06 -9.34 6.84
N SER A 144 -4.42 -10.42 6.36
CA SER A 144 -5.03 -11.76 6.29
C SER A 144 -4.96 -12.52 7.63
N SER A 145 -5.78 -13.57 7.76
CA SER A 145 -5.85 -14.44 8.95
C SER A 145 -4.54 -15.13 9.31
N LEU A 146 -3.56 -15.14 8.41
CA LEU A 146 -2.21 -15.71 8.61
C LEU A 146 -1.27 -14.77 9.37
N ALA A 147 -1.66 -13.51 9.62
CA ALA A 147 -0.82 -12.51 10.28
C ALA A 147 -0.67 -12.72 11.80
N ARG A 148 -1.34 -13.71 12.39
CA ARG A 148 -1.30 -13.99 13.83
C ARG A 148 -0.62 -15.33 14.09
N ALA A 149 0.39 -15.32 14.96
CA ALA A 149 0.96 -16.55 15.48
C ALA A 149 -0.14 -17.33 16.24
N VAL A 150 -0.34 -18.59 15.87
CA VAL A 150 -1.16 -19.52 16.64
C VAL A 150 -0.22 -20.28 17.55
N TYR A 151 -0.45 -20.21 18.86
CA TYR A 151 0.31 -20.99 19.84
C TYR A 151 -0.34 -22.37 19.92
N SER A 152 0.35 -23.42 19.44
CA SER A 152 -0.06 -24.81 19.67
C SER A 152 0.39 -25.24 21.06
N GLU A 153 -0.51 -25.82 21.85
CA GLU A 153 -0.20 -26.28 23.21
C GLU A 153 0.66 -27.55 23.27
N ASP A 154 1.00 -28.14 22.11
CA ASP A 154 1.77 -29.38 22.00
C ASP A 154 3.28 -29.24 22.31
N ASP A 155 3.80 -28.02 22.50
CA ASP A 155 5.21 -27.79 22.86
C ASP A 155 5.47 -27.88 24.39
N ARG A 156 4.51 -28.37 25.19
CA ARG A 156 4.59 -28.41 26.67
C ARG A 156 4.92 -29.77 27.29
N GLU A 157 5.46 -30.74 26.56
CA GLU A 157 5.92 -32.00 27.17
C GLU A 157 7.24 -32.48 26.57
N SER A 158 8.36 -31.94 27.05
CA SER A 158 9.71 -32.54 26.96
C SER A 158 10.69 -31.79 27.87
N ASP A 159 10.54 -31.93 29.19
CA ASP A 159 11.61 -31.70 30.19
C ASP A 159 11.69 -32.91 31.13
#